data_AF-A0A9J6FZQ7-F1
#
_entry.id   AF-A0A9J6FZQ7-F1
#
_cell.length_a   1.000
_cell.length_b   1.000
_cell.length_c   1.000
_cell.angle_alpha   90.00
_cell.angle_beta   90.00
_cell.angle_gamma   90.00
#
_symmetry.space_group_name_H-M   'P 1'
#
loop_
_entity.id
_entity.type
_entity.pdbx_description
1 polymer ?
#
loop_
_entity_poly.entity_id
_entity_poly.type
_entity_poly.pdbx_seq_one_letter_code
_entity_poly.pdbx_strand_id
1 'polypeptide(L)'
;MVKAAWAEVAASCVRNCFRKAGFVDTQPESEHDASDVIDSDMGDHDLGWDDLVCADEDADTAEPCTDEGIVNEVRGKSDAEESDADDDETSEPAPISAPIAMGYIEDLKQLLYAKGLGEEHAAGLNKLEAAFIMSALQKQRAIIDFFAKK
;
A
#
# COMPACT_ATOMS: atom_id res chain seq x y z
N MET A 1 2.68 -30.03 13.59
CA MET A 1 2.11 -28.97 14.45
C MET A 1 1.11 -28.09 13.69
N VAL A 2 1.45 -27.60 12.49
CA VAL A 2 0.55 -26.77 11.66
C VAL A 2 -0.80 -27.43 11.36
N LYS A 3 -0.83 -28.72 11.02
CA LYS A 3 -2.10 -29.45 10.75
C LYS A 3 -3.09 -29.46 11.93
N ALA A 4 -2.59 -29.47 13.17
CA ALA A 4 -3.46 -29.46 14.35
C ALA A 4 -4.06 -28.06 14.58
N ALA A 5 -3.27 -27.01 14.37
CA ALA A 5 -3.75 -25.62 14.44
C ALA A 5 -4.83 -25.32 13.40
N TRP A 6 -4.70 -25.85 12.18
CA TRP A 6 -5.73 -25.71 11.13
C TRP A 6 -7.01 -26.49 11.44
N ALA A 7 -6.94 -27.58 12.22
CA ALA A 7 -8.12 -28.37 12.59
C ALA A 7 -9.02 -27.64 13.60
N GLU A 8 -8.47 -26.69 14.37
CA GLU A 8 -9.22 -25.88 15.33
C GLU A 8 -9.86 -24.64 14.69
N VAL A 9 -9.50 -24.30 13.44
CA VAL A 9 -10.07 -23.16 12.73
C VAL A 9 -11.43 -23.54 12.16
N ALA A 10 -12.49 -22.98 12.74
CA ALA A 10 -13.84 -23.13 12.19
C ALA A 10 -13.97 -22.47 10.81
N ALA A 11 -14.72 -23.09 9.90
CA ALA A 11 -14.98 -22.56 8.56
C ALA A 11 -15.59 -21.14 8.58
N SER A 12 -16.36 -20.82 9.62
CA SER A 12 -16.91 -19.47 9.85
C SER A 12 -15.83 -18.41 10.10
N CYS A 13 -14.71 -18.79 10.72
CA CYS A 13 -13.58 -17.90 10.94
C CYS A 13 -12.95 -17.52 9.60
N VAL A 14 -12.68 -18.51 8.75
CA VAL A 14 -12.14 -18.31 7.40
C VAL A 14 -13.09 -17.42 6.60
N ARG A 15 -14.39 -17.75 6.54
CA ARG A 15 -15.39 -16.95 5.82
C ARG A 15 -15.44 -15.49 6.28
N ASN A 16 -15.34 -15.25 7.58
CA ASN A 16 -15.31 -13.89 8.14
C ASN A 16 -14.05 -13.12 7.77
N CYS A 17 -12.89 -13.79 7.68
CA CYS A 17 -11.65 -13.17 7.22
C CYS A 17 -11.75 -12.73 5.75
N PHE A 18 -12.24 -13.61 4.88
CA PHE A 18 -12.48 -13.28 3.46
C PHE A 18 -13.46 -12.11 3.32
N ARG A 19 -14.58 -12.14 4.05
CA ARG A 19 -15.56 -11.04 4.06
C ARG A 19 -14.95 -9.71 4.50
N LYS A 20 -14.12 -9.70 5.56
CA LYS A 20 -13.45 -8.48 6.05
C LYS A 20 -12.37 -7.97 5.10
N ALA A 21 -11.79 -8.86 4.30
CA ALA A 21 -10.83 -8.51 3.25
C ALA A 21 -11.50 -8.07 1.94
N GLY A 22 -12.84 -7.96 1.91
CA GLY A 22 -13.59 -7.49 0.74
C GLY A 22 -13.98 -8.60 -0.24
N PHE A 23 -13.61 -9.86 0.01
CA PHE A 23 -14.10 -11.01 -0.74
C PHE A 23 -15.50 -11.37 -0.25
N VAL A 24 -16.50 -10.69 -0.81
CA VAL A 24 -17.91 -11.03 -0.61
C VAL A 24 -18.34 -11.91 -1.77
N ASP A 25 -18.76 -13.12 -1.45
CA ASP A 25 -19.33 -14.04 -2.44
C ASP A 25 -20.73 -13.54 -2.80
N THR A 26 -20.84 -12.79 -3.89
CA THR A 26 -22.11 -12.27 -4.42
C THR A 26 -22.73 -13.19 -5.44
N GLN A 27 -22.11 -14.34 -5.75
CA GLN A 27 -22.64 -15.27 -6.74
C GLN A 27 -23.48 -16.37 -6.05
N PRO A 28 -24.71 -16.65 -6.53
CA PRO A 28 -25.37 -17.91 -6.18
C PRO A 28 -24.54 -19.07 -6.72
N GLU A 29 -24.28 -20.07 -5.87
CA GLU A 29 -23.48 -21.25 -6.19
C GLU A 29 -23.91 -21.87 -7.53
N SER A 30 -23.14 -21.60 -8.57
CA SER A 30 -23.12 -22.38 -9.78
C SER A 30 -21.72 -22.96 -9.88
N GLU A 31 -21.64 -24.27 -9.96
CA GLU A 31 -20.42 -25.04 -10.12
C GLU A 31 -19.66 -24.52 -11.36
N HIS A 32 -18.71 -23.60 -11.16
CA HIS A 32 -17.90 -23.07 -12.25
C HIS A 32 -16.69 -23.97 -12.45
N ASP A 33 -16.80 -24.78 -13.50
CA ASP A 33 -15.67 -25.33 -14.23
C ASP A 33 -14.76 -24.18 -14.68
N ALA A 34 -13.45 -24.31 -14.45
CA ALA A 34 -12.47 -23.24 -14.64
C ALA A 34 -12.09 -23.00 -16.11
N SER A 35 -13.07 -23.12 -17.03
CA SER A 35 -12.85 -23.03 -18.48
C SER A 35 -13.61 -21.91 -19.20
N ASP A 36 -14.54 -21.19 -18.56
CA ASP A 36 -15.39 -20.19 -19.24
C ASP A 36 -15.30 -18.79 -18.60
N VAL A 37 -14.09 -18.20 -18.53
CA VAL A 37 -13.91 -16.78 -18.14
C VAL A 37 -13.77 -15.86 -19.36
N ILE A 38 -14.25 -16.28 -20.52
CA ILE A 38 -14.60 -15.35 -21.58
C ILE A 38 -16.12 -15.42 -21.66
N ASP A 39 -16.76 -14.53 -20.92
CA ASP A 39 -18.20 -14.31 -20.98
C ASP A 39 -18.56 -14.03 -22.44
N SER A 40 -19.15 -15.02 -23.11
CA SER A 40 -19.50 -14.93 -24.52
C SER A 40 -20.64 -13.93 -24.78
N ASP A 41 -21.18 -13.32 -23.72
CA ASP A 41 -22.18 -12.24 -23.74
C ASP A 41 -21.55 -10.83 -23.79
N MET A 42 -20.22 -10.71 -23.65
CA MET A 42 -19.51 -9.42 -23.76
C MET A 42 -19.19 -8.99 -25.20
N GLY A 43 -19.47 -9.82 -26.19
CA GLY A 43 -19.26 -9.49 -27.61
C GLY A 43 -20.58 -9.48 -28.36
N ASP A 44 -21.02 -8.29 -28.79
CA ASP A 44 -21.95 -8.24 -29.92
C ASP A 44 -21.27 -8.96 -31.09
N HIS A 45 -22.01 -9.83 -31.80
CA HIS A 45 -21.46 -10.71 -32.84
C HIS A 45 -20.87 -9.96 -34.05
N ASP A 46 -20.95 -8.64 -34.05
CA ASP A 46 -20.46 -7.72 -35.07
C ASP A 46 -19.16 -6.99 -34.67
N LEU A 47 -18.64 -7.20 -33.46
CA LEU A 47 -17.37 -6.59 -33.02
C LEU A 47 -16.18 -7.30 -33.65
N GLY A 48 -15.50 -6.61 -34.56
CA GLY A 48 -14.29 -7.08 -35.20
C GLY A 48 -13.09 -7.03 -34.26
N TRP A 49 -12.04 -7.76 -34.62
CA TRP A 49 -10.74 -7.65 -33.92
C TRP A 49 -10.18 -6.21 -34.00
N ASP A 50 -10.53 -5.50 -35.08
CA ASP A 50 -10.15 -4.11 -35.32
C ASP A 50 -10.81 -3.17 -34.31
N ASP A 51 -12.09 -3.37 -33.99
CA ASP A 51 -12.81 -2.57 -32.98
C ASP A 51 -12.21 -2.76 -31.58
N LEU A 52 -11.68 -3.95 -31.29
CA LEU A 52 -11.04 -4.24 -30.01
C LEU A 52 -9.66 -3.57 -29.90
N VAL A 53 -8.93 -3.49 -31.02
CA VAL A 53 -7.61 -2.86 -31.09
C VAL A 53 -7.73 -1.33 -31.09
N CYS A 54 -8.74 -0.80 -31.75
CA CYS A 54 -9.01 0.64 -31.87
C CYS A 54 -10.02 1.16 -30.83
N ALA A 55 -10.31 0.39 -29.77
CA ALA A 55 -11.31 0.75 -28.78
C ALA A 55 -11.02 2.09 -28.06
N ASP A 56 -9.77 2.55 -28.08
CA ASP A 56 -9.33 3.81 -27.49
C ASP A 56 -9.17 4.96 -28.50
N GLU A 57 -9.37 4.72 -29.80
CA GLU A 57 -9.17 5.73 -30.85
C GLU A 57 -10.17 6.89 -30.73
N ASP A 58 -11.39 6.60 -30.30
CA ASP A 58 -12.45 7.58 -30.04
C ASP A 58 -12.59 7.94 -28.55
N ALA A 59 -11.67 7.52 -27.69
CA ALA A 59 -11.72 7.85 -26.28
C ALA A 59 -11.43 9.34 -26.05
N ASP A 60 -12.27 10.01 -25.26
CA ASP A 60 -12.06 11.40 -24.89
C ASP A 60 -10.69 11.58 -24.21
N THR A 61 -9.79 12.27 -24.89
CA THR A 61 -8.49 12.64 -24.32
C THR A 61 -8.59 13.97 -23.58
N ALA A 62 -7.78 14.15 -22.53
CA ALA A 62 -7.61 15.44 -21.90
C ALA A 62 -7.13 16.50 -22.91
N GLU A 63 -7.52 17.76 -22.69
CA GLU A 63 -7.01 18.86 -23.49
C GLU A 63 -5.47 18.90 -23.45
N PRO A 64 -4.79 19.25 -24.56
CA PRO A 64 -3.34 19.34 -24.59
C PRO A 64 -2.86 20.39 -23.59
N CYS A 65 -2.11 19.95 -22.58
CA CYS A 65 -1.50 20.84 -21.60
C CYS A 65 -0.36 21.61 -22.28
N THR A 66 -0.46 22.94 -22.34
CA THR A 66 0.63 23.77 -22.88
C THR A 66 1.71 23.97 -21.83
N ASP A 67 2.94 24.22 -22.28
CA ASP A 67 4.07 24.52 -21.38
C ASP A 67 3.76 25.71 -20.46
N GLU A 68 3.02 26.71 -20.96
CA GLU A 68 2.55 27.85 -20.17
C GLU A 68 1.56 27.45 -19.07
N GLY A 69 0.70 26.46 -19.34
CA GLY A 69 -0.21 25.87 -18.35
C GLY A 69 0.54 25.21 -17.21
N ILE A 70 1.58 24.44 -17.53
CA ILE A 70 2.45 23.78 -16.54
C ILE A 70 3.17 24.83 -15.67
N VAL A 71 3.77 25.84 -16.29
CA VAL A 71 4.51 26.89 -15.57
C VAL A 71 3.58 27.68 -14.64
N ASN A 72 2.36 28.00 -15.08
CA ASN A 72 1.39 28.71 -14.26
C ASN A 72 0.91 27.86 -13.07
N GLU A 73 0.71 26.56 -13.25
CA GLU A 73 0.35 25.65 -12.15
C GLU A 73 1.48 25.55 -11.11
N VAL A 74 2.72 25.42 -11.57
CA VAL A 74 3.90 25.33 -10.68
C VAL A 74 4.13 26.66 -9.95
N ARG A 75 4.02 27.79 -10.65
CA ARG A 75 4.23 29.12 -10.05
C ARG A 75 3.10 29.53 -9.11
N GLY A 76 1.85 29.20 -9.43
CA GLY A 76 0.69 29.47 -8.58
C GLY A 76 0.74 28.73 -7.24
N LYS A 77 1.45 27.60 -7.17
CA LYS A 77 1.72 26.87 -5.91
C LYS A 77 2.85 27.48 -5.07
N SER A 78 3.69 28.32 -5.64
CA SER A 78 4.83 28.94 -4.95
C SER A 78 4.60 30.37 -4.45
N ASP A 79 3.55 31.05 -4.91
CA ASP A 79 3.24 32.45 -4.53
C ASP A 79 2.30 32.57 -3.30
N ALA A 80 2.02 31.46 -2.61
CA ALA A 80 1.06 31.41 -1.50
C ALA A 80 1.68 31.60 -0.10
N GLU A 81 2.98 31.82 0.05
CA GLU A 81 3.60 31.90 1.39
C GLU A 81 4.71 32.98 1.47
N GLU A 82 4.30 34.25 1.44
CA GLU A 82 5.00 35.30 2.21
C GLU A 82 4.02 35.88 3.24
N SER A 83 3.62 35.05 4.20
CA SER A 83 3.14 35.55 5.49
C SER A 83 4.18 35.19 6.54
N ASP A 84 4.97 36.21 6.90
CA ASP A 84 5.81 36.27 8.09
C ASP A 84 4.91 36.16 9.34
N ALA A 85 4.48 34.94 9.63
CA ALA A 85 3.85 34.56 10.87
C ALA A 85 4.80 33.58 11.57
N ASP A 86 5.46 34.11 12.59
CA ASP A 86 6.06 33.38 13.71
C ASP A 86 4.94 32.57 14.40
N ASP A 87 4.51 31.51 13.73
CA ASP A 87 3.53 30.55 14.22
C ASP A 87 4.30 29.30 14.63
N ASP A 88 4.48 29.18 15.94
CA ASP A 88 4.84 27.96 16.65
C ASP A 88 3.69 26.92 16.50
N GLU A 89 3.33 26.63 15.25
CA GLU A 89 2.50 25.49 14.89
C GLU A 89 3.39 24.26 14.95
N THR A 90 3.46 23.65 16.13
CA THR A 90 3.69 22.21 16.26
C THR A 90 2.50 21.47 15.62
N SER A 91 2.38 21.59 14.30
CA SER A 91 1.52 20.76 13.47
C SER A 91 2.07 19.35 13.58
N GLU A 92 1.36 18.49 14.29
CA GLU A 92 1.77 17.09 14.44
C GLU A 92 1.91 16.50 13.03
N PRO A 93 3.11 15.99 12.65
CA PRO A 93 3.33 15.49 11.31
C PRO A 93 2.36 14.35 11.04
N ALA A 94 1.81 14.34 9.82
CA ALA A 94 0.87 13.32 9.40
C ALA A 94 1.42 11.91 9.70
N PRO A 95 0.58 10.97 10.17
CA PRO A 95 1.02 9.66 10.61
C PRO A 95 1.67 8.90 9.44
N ILE A 96 2.97 8.66 9.55
CA ILE A 96 3.73 7.85 8.57
C ILE A 96 3.46 6.36 8.81
N SER A 97 3.36 5.60 7.72
CA SER A 97 3.18 4.15 7.82
C SER A 97 4.48 3.47 8.26
N ALA A 98 4.36 2.32 8.95
CA ALA A 98 5.50 1.53 9.40
C ALA A 98 6.52 1.15 8.28
N PRO A 99 6.11 0.72 7.07
CA PRO A 99 7.08 0.43 6.01
C PRO A 99 7.82 1.68 5.52
N ILE A 100 7.16 2.84 5.48
CA ILE A 100 7.80 4.11 5.10
C ILE A 100 8.83 4.51 6.17
N ALA A 101 8.48 4.41 7.44
CA ALA A 101 9.40 4.70 8.55
C ALA A 101 10.65 3.79 8.53
N MET A 102 10.49 2.51 8.17
CA MET A 102 11.62 1.59 7.99
C MET A 102 12.53 2.00 6.82
N GLY A 103 11.96 2.48 5.71
CA GLY A 103 12.73 3.03 4.59
C GLY A 103 13.61 4.21 5.02
N TYR A 104 13.07 5.14 5.80
CA TYR A 104 13.85 6.28 6.32
C TYR A 104 14.99 5.86 7.24
N ILE A 105 14.80 4.81 8.05
CA ILE A 105 15.88 4.27 8.91
C ILE A 105 16.99 3.66 8.05
N GLU A 106 16.64 2.94 6.98
CA GLU A 106 17.60 2.36 6.03
C GLU A 106 18.42 3.45 5.32
N ASP A 107 17.75 4.48 4.81
CA ASP A 107 18.39 5.63 4.14
C ASP A 107 19.36 6.35 5.09
N LEU A 108 18.96 6.52 6.35
CA LEU A 108 19.80 7.13 7.37
C LEU A 108 21.05 6.27 7.68
N LYS A 109 20.93 4.94 7.70
CA LYS A 109 22.08 4.04 7.84
C LYS A 109 23.04 4.20 6.66
N GLN A 110 22.54 4.21 5.44
CA GLN A 110 23.36 4.40 4.24
C GLN A 110 24.11 5.74 4.29
N LEU A 111 23.44 6.80 4.73
CA LEU A 111 24.06 8.11 4.92
C LEU A 111 25.17 8.07 5.99
N LEU A 112 24.95 7.41 7.13
CA LEU A 112 25.97 7.26 8.17
C LEU A 112 27.22 6.56 7.63
N TYR A 113 27.04 5.46 6.89
CA TYR A 113 28.16 4.76 6.26
C TYR A 113 28.86 5.63 5.20
N ALA A 114 28.11 6.33 4.36
CA ALA A 114 28.67 7.22 3.34
C ALA A 114 29.47 8.38 3.93
N LYS A 115 29.07 8.87 5.11
CA LYS A 115 29.76 9.96 5.83
C LYS A 115 30.86 9.47 6.76
N GLY A 116 31.06 8.15 6.89
CA GLY A 116 32.04 7.58 7.80
C GLY A 116 31.78 7.93 9.27
N LEU A 117 30.51 8.13 9.63
CA LEU A 117 30.11 8.39 11.01
C LEU A 117 30.37 7.13 11.84
N GLY A 118 30.95 7.34 13.03
CA GLY A 118 31.47 6.26 13.87
C GLY A 118 30.44 5.19 14.24
N GLU A 119 30.95 4.00 14.60
CA GLU A 119 30.18 2.80 14.95
C GLU A 119 29.15 3.04 16.07
N GLU A 120 29.39 4.03 16.94
CA GLU A 120 28.46 4.46 17.98
C GLU A 120 27.11 4.95 17.42
N HIS A 121 27.13 5.74 16.34
CA HIS A 121 25.92 6.26 15.71
C HIS A 121 25.16 5.15 14.98
N ALA A 122 25.89 4.24 14.32
CA ALA A 122 25.30 3.06 13.70
C ALA A 122 24.64 2.13 14.75
N ALA A 123 25.30 1.93 15.90
CA ALA A 123 24.75 1.15 17.00
C ALA A 123 23.49 1.79 17.60
N GLY A 124 23.47 3.13 17.73
CA GLY A 124 22.28 3.88 18.15
C GLY A 124 21.12 3.68 17.18
N LEU A 125 21.37 3.76 15.87
CA LEU A 125 20.35 3.61 14.85
C LEU A 125 19.79 2.18 14.77
N ASN A 126 20.64 1.16 14.95
CA ASN A 126 20.21 -0.23 15.04
C ASN A 126 19.31 -0.49 16.26
N LYS A 127 19.58 0.17 17.40
CA LYS A 127 18.71 0.08 18.58
C LYS A 127 17.34 0.72 18.32
N LEU A 128 17.32 1.86 17.62
CA LEU A 128 16.07 2.52 17.23
C LEU A 128 15.23 1.63 16.30
N GLU A 129 15.85 1.05 15.29
CA GLU A 129 15.20 0.10 14.38
C GLU A 129 14.61 -1.09 15.13
N ALA A 130 15.39 -1.72 16.03
CA ALA A 130 14.91 -2.84 16.83
C ALA A 130 13.73 -2.46 17.72
N ALA A 131 13.78 -1.29 18.36
CA ALA A 131 12.69 -0.77 19.18
C ALA A 131 11.43 -0.49 18.34
N PHE A 132 11.60 0.07 17.14
CA PHE A 132 10.51 0.35 16.22
C PHE A 132 9.83 -0.93 15.74
N ILE A 133 10.60 -1.92 15.29
CA ILE A 133 10.08 -3.25 14.90
C ILE A 133 9.32 -3.88 16.08
N MET A 134 9.89 -3.84 17.29
CA MET A 134 9.22 -4.37 18.48
C MET A 134 7.89 -3.68 18.79
N SER A 135 7.80 -2.37 18.56
CA SER A 135 6.58 -1.57 18.73
C SER A 135 5.54 -1.86 17.64
N ALA A 136 5.96 -1.85 16.37
CA ALA A 136 5.09 -2.05 15.23
C ALA A 136 4.50 -3.47 15.16
N LEU A 137 5.24 -4.46 15.64
CA LEU A 137 4.84 -5.88 15.61
C LEU A 137 4.20 -6.38 16.91
N GLN A 138 3.83 -5.51 17.86
CA GLN A 138 3.24 -5.92 19.15
C GLN A 138 2.05 -6.87 18.99
N LYS A 139 1.16 -6.62 18.01
CA LYS A 139 0.01 -7.48 17.74
C LYS A 139 0.41 -8.86 17.19
N GLN A 140 1.45 -8.93 16.37
CA GLN A 140 1.96 -10.19 15.85
C GLN A 140 2.67 -11.00 16.94
N ARG A 141 3.43 -10.34 17.82
CA ARG A 141 4.13 -10.98 18.94
C ARG A 141 3.18 -11.65 19.93
N ALA A 142 2.01 -11.06 20.18
CA ALA A 142 0.96 -11.69 20.99
C ALA A 142 0.47 -13.05 20.44
N ILE A 143 0.51 -13.24 19.11
CA ILE A 143 0.18 -14.53 18.48
C ILE A 143 1.31 -15.54 18.72
N ILE A 144 2.57 -15.11 18.62
CA ILE A 144 3.73 -16.00 18.82
C ILE A 144 3.83 -16.43 20.30
N ASP A 145 3.59 -15.51 21.23
CA ASP A 145 3.61 -15.78 22.68
C ASP A 145 2.46 -16.72 23.11
N PHE A 146 1.33 -16.71 22.40
CA PHE A 146 0.25 -17.69 22.62
C PHE A 146 0.73 -19.13 22.38
N PHE A 147 1.59 -19.35 21.38
CA PHE A 147 2.15 -20.67 21.10
C PHE A 147 3.33 -21.05 22.02
N ALA A 148 3.92 -20.08 22.73
CA ALA A 148 5.03 -20.30 23.66
C ALA A 148 4.59 -20.62 25.09
N LYS A 149 3.33 -20.34 25.47
CA LYS A 149 2.75 -20.74 26.75
C LYS A 149 2.29 -22.20 26.70
N LYS A 150 3.13 -23.10 27.25
CA LYS A 150 2.75 -24.46 27.65
C LYS A 150 2.99 -24.61 29.16
#